data_AF-A0A059EVD3-F1
#
_entry.id   AF-A0A059EVD3-F1
#
_cell.length_a   1.000
_cell.length_b   1.000
_cell.length_c   1.000
_cell.angle_alpha   90.00
_cell.angle_beta   90.00
_cell.angle_gamma   90.00
#
_symmetry.space_group_name_H-M   'P 1'
#
loop_
_entity.id
_entity.type
_entity.pdbx_description
1 polymer ?
#
loop_
_entity_poly.entity_id
_entity_poly.type
_entity_poly.pdbx_seq_one_letter_code
_entity_poly.pdbx_strand_id
1 'polypeptide(L)' 'MIALEYASKISKIGGAGRIVEIDESWIRRRKNNKGRIKNQIWVFGAMERSTGRSNMKIIPNKNLKHLDKQ' A
#
# COMPACT_ATOMS: atom_id res chain seq x y z
N MET A 1 0.09 -3.29 20.01
CA MET A 1 -1.03 -4.22 19.80
C MET A 1 -2.14 -3.61 18.91
N ILE A 2 -1.80 -2.88 17.82
CA ILE A 2 -2.81 -2.21 16.95
C ILE A 2 -2.65 -2.59 15.47
N ALA A 3 -1.43 -2.93 15.01
CA ALA A 3 -1.15 -3.18 13.59
C ALA A 3 -1.56 -4.59 13.09
N LEU A 4 -1.62 -5.60 13.96
CA LEU A 4 -1.92 -6.98 13.56
C LEU A 4 -3.42 -7.23 13.33
N GLU A 5 -4.29 -6.45 13.99
CA GLU A 5 -5.74 -6.63 13.94
C GLU A 5 -6.37 -6.13 12.63
N TYR A 6 -5.77 -5.14 11.97
CA TYR A 6 -6.21 -4.65 10.66
C TYR A 6 -5.93 -5.62 9.50
N ALA A 7 -5.05 -6.62 9.70
CA ALA A 7 -4.72 -7.59 8.65
C ALA A 7 -5.76 -8.74 8.55
N SER A 8 -6.58 -8.99 9.56
CA SER A 8 -7.41 -10.21 9.62
C SER A 8 -8.82 -10.08 8.99
N LYS A 9 -9.23 -8.87 8.59
CA LYS A 9 -10.50 -8.65 7.86
C LYS A 9 -10.30 -8.28 6.39
N ILE A 10 -9.29 -8.88 5.77
CA ILE A 10 -9.00 -8.77 4.34
C ILE A 10 -9.92 -9.74 3.59
N SER A 11 -11.06 -9.27 3.07
CA SER A 11 -11.83 -10.04 2.10
C SER A 11 -11.05 -10.15 0.78
N LYS A 12 -11.04 -11.32 0.16
CA LYS A 12 -10.48 -11.52 -1.20
C LYS A 12 -11.10 -10.49 -2.17
N ILE A 13 -10.26 -9.81 -2.94
CA ILE A 13 -10.66 -8.87 -3.99
C ILE A 13 -10.36 -9.48 -5.36
N GLY A 14 -11.23 -9.22 -6.33
CA GLY A 14 -11.12 -9.75 -7.70
C GLY A 14 -11.84 -11.09 -7.88
N GLY A 15 -11.65 -11.70 -9.05
CA GLY A 15 -12.34 -12.90 -9.50
C GLY A 15 -12.56 -12.88 -11.02
N ALA A 16 -13.08 -13.97 -11.59
CA ALA A 16 -13.38 -14.00 -13.02
C ALA A 16 -14.38 -12.89 -13.40
N GLY A 17 -14.07 -12.14 -14.47
CA GLY A 17 -14.89 -11.02 -14.93
C GLY A 17 -14.84 -9.77 -14.05
N ARG A 18 -13.94 -9.70 -13.05
CA ARG A 18 -13.77 -8.51 -12.21
C ARG A 18 -12.51 -7.75 -12.59
N ILE A 19 -12.63 -6.43 -12.67
CA ILE A 19 -11.51 -5.52 -12.95
C ILE A 19 -11.07 -4.92 -11.62
N VAL A 20 -9.79 -5.12 -11.30
CA VAL A 20 -9.15 -4.61 -10.09
C VAL A 20 -8.02 -3.69 -10.49
N GLU A 21 -8.03 -2.47 -9.97
CA GLU A 21 -6.91 -1.55 -10.02
C GLU A 21 -5.92 -1.90 -8.92
N ILE A 22 -4.63 -1.91 -9.24
CA ILE A 22 -3.55 -2.19 -8.30
C ILE A 22 -2.58 -1.03 -8.38
N ASP A 23 -2.19 -0.48 -7.23
CA ASP A 23 -1.27 0.65 -7.14
C ASP A 23 -0.28 0.49 -5.97
N GLU A 24 0.90 1.08 -6.13
CA GLU A 24 1.90 1.24 -5.08
C GLU A 24 2.05 2.70 -4.72
N SER A 25 1.50 3.07 -3.57
CA SER A 25 1.59 4.43 -3.05
C SER A 25 2.73 4.55 -2.06
N TRP A 26 3.67 5.45 -2.33
CA TRP A 26 4.69 5.86 -1.37
C TRP A 26 4.15 6.99 -0.50
N ILE A 27 3.81 6.68 0.75
CA ILE A 27 3.20 7.64 1.66
C ILE A 27 4.24 8.13 2.65
N ARG A 28 4.42 9.44 2.63
CA ARG A 28 5.21 10.18 3.61
C ARG A 28 4.45 11.42 4.01
N ARG A 29 4.43 11.72 5.30
CA ARG A 29 3.91 13.01 5.76
C ARG A 29 5.02 14.06 5.70
N ARG A 30 4.78 15.18 4.98
CA ARG A 30 4.82 16.58 5.49
C ARG A 30 4.90 17.63 4.38
N LYS A 31 4.21 18.76 4.59
CA LYS A 31 4.63 20.10 4.14
C LYS A 31 3.89 21.17 4.99
N ASN A 32 4.22 21.40 6.27
CA ASN A 32 5.11 22.44 6.85
C ASN A 32 5.84 21.90 8.11
N ASN A 33 6.37 20.67 8.07
CA ASN A 33 7.67 20.32 7.46
C ASN A 33 8.94 20.64 8.29
N LYS A 34 8.86 20.94 9.60
CA LYS A 34 10.09 21.12 10.41
C LYS A 34 10.71 19.80 10.88
N GLY A 35 12.02 19.61 10.66
CA GLY A 35 12.83 18.47 11.13
C GLY A 35 13.02 17.35 10.09
N ARG A 36 14.04 16.51 10.29
CA ARG A 36 14.46 15.41 9.39
C ARG A 36 13.45 14.25 9.42
N ILE A 37 13.00 13.79 8.25
CA ILE A 37 12.02 12.69 8.12
C ILE A 37 12.76 11.38 7.86
N LYS A 38 12.55 10.36 8.71
CA LYS A 38 13.19 9.04 8.60
C LYS A 38 12.26 7.81 8.62
N ASN A 39 10.94 7.98 8.62
CA ASN A 39 10.00 6.86 8.44
C ASN A 39 9.13 7.13 7.20
N GLN A 40 9.33 6.30 6.18
CA GLN A 40 8.56 6.26 4.94
C GLN A 40 7.80 4.94 4.93
N ILE A 41 6.54 4.92 4.48
CA ILE A 41 5.79 3.68 4.33
C ILE A 41 5.39 3.51 2.88
N TRP A 42 5.61 2.30 2.38
CA TRP A 42 5.02 1.86 1.13
C TRP A 42 3.66 1.23 1.44
N VAL A 43 2.67 1.58 0.65
CA VAL A 43 1.34 0.97 0.72
C VAL A 43 1.04 0.36 -0.63
N PHE A 44 0.76 -0.94 -0.63
CA PHE A 44 0.26 -1.65 -1.79
C PHE A 44 -1.26 -1.71 -1.69
N GLY A 45 -1.94 -1.08 -2.64
CA GLY A 45 -3.39 -0.97 -2.71
C GLY A 45 -3.96 -1.77 -3.86
N ALA A 46 -5.17 -2.29 -3.65
CA ALA A 46 -6.00 -2.87 -4.69
C ALA A 46 -7.45 -2.39 -4.54
N MET A 47 -8.13 -2.03 -5.63
CA MET A 47 -9.53 -1.59 -5.63
C MET A 47 -10.30 -2.26 -6.77
N GLU A 48 -11.42 -2.90 -6.48
CA GLU A 48 -12.32 -3.43 -7.49
C GLU A 48 -13.23 -2.33 -8.04
N ARG A 49 -13.18 -2.08 -9.36
CA ARG A 49 -13.93 -0.98 -9.99
C ARG A 49 -15.44 -1.07 -9.82
N SER A 50 -15.99 -2.28 -9.88
CA SER A 50 -17.44 -2.49 -9.91
C SER A 50 -18.09 -2.38 -8.53
N THR A 51 -17.36 -2.68 -7.45
CA THR A 51 -17.92 -2.71 -6.09
C THR A 51 -17.36 -1.62 -5.19
N GLY A 52 -16.26 -0.97 -5.59
CA GLY A 52 -15.51 -0.02 -4.75
C GLY A 52 -14.79 -0.68 -3.56
N ARG A 53 -14.80 -2.02 -3.46
CA ARG A 53 -14.09 -2.74 -2.41
C ARG A 53 -12.59 -2.54 -2.58
N SER A 54 -11.90 -2.17 -1.51
CA SER A 54 -10.47 -1.90 -1.51
C SER A 54 -9.71 -2.70 -0.45
N ASN A 55 -8.49 -3.10 -0.78
CA ASN A 55 -7.55 -3.73 0.14
C ASN A 55 -6.24 -2.95 0.12
N MET A 56 -5.67 -2.67 1.30
CA MET A 56 -4.42 -1.92 1.41
C MET A 56 -3.50 -2.62 2.39
N LYS A 57 -2.25 -2.82 1.99
CA LYS A 57 -1.22 -3.47 2.79
C LYS A 57 -0.02 -2.56 2.93
N ILE A 58 0.36 -2.26 4.17
CA ILE A 58 1.60 -1.55 4.47
C ILE A 58 2.77 -2.51 4.26
N ILE A 59 3.74 -2.10 3.47
CA ILE A 59 4.99 -2.82 3.22
C ILE A 59 6.07 -2.18 4.12
N PRO A 60 6.46 -2.85 5.23
CA PRO A 60 7.35 -2.26 6.23
C PRO A 60 8.80 -2.11 5.77
N ASN A 61 9.22 -2.81 4.71
CA ASN A 61 10.59 -2.75 4.22
C ASN A 61 10.66 -2.99 2.71
N LYS A 62 10.75 -1.91 1.93
CA LYS A 62 11.14 -1.98 0.51
C LYS A 62 12.63 -1.63 0.49
N ASN A 63 13.50 -2.60 0.75
CA ASN A 63 14.93 -2.42 0.50
C ASN A 63 15.05 -1.98 -0.97
N LEU A 64 15.41 -0.71 -1.20
CA LEU A 64 15.68 -0.17 -2.53
C LEU A 64 16.93 -0.88 -3.08
N LYS A 65 16.78 -2.09 -3.58
CA LYS A 65 17.53 -2.46 -4.79
C LYS A 65 16.69 -1.94 -5.94
N HIS A 66 16.78 -0.64 -6.17
CA HIS A 66 16.44 -0.10 -7.48
C HIS A 66 17.29 -0.92 -8.46
N LEU A 67 16.66 -1.61 -9.40
CA LEU A 67 17.36 -2.23 -10.52
C LEU A 67 17.99 -1.11 -11.34
N ASP A 68 19.17 -0.65 -10.91
CA ASP A 68 20.10 0.04 -11.78
C ASP A 68 20.55 -0.99 -12.82
N LYS A 69 19.95 -0.86 -14.01
CA LYS A 69 20.42 -1.34 -15.31
C LYS A 69 20.99 -2.78 -15.35
N GLN A 70 20.21 -3.70 -15.93
CA GLN A 70 20.76 -4.71 -16.83
C GLN A 70 20.39 -4.32 -18.26
#